data_AF-A0A7Y5EB10-F1
#
_entry.id   AF-A0A7Y5EB10-F1
#
_cell.length_a   1.000
_cell.length_b   1.000
_cell.length_c   1.000
_cell.angle_alpha   90.00
_cell.angle_beta   90.00
_cell.angle_gamma   90.00
#
_symmetry.space_group_name_H-M   'P 1'
#
loop_
_entity.id
_entity.type
_entity.pdbx_description
1 polymer ?
#
loop_
_entity_poly.entity_id
_entity_poly.type
_entity_poly.pdbx_seq_one_letter_code
_entity_poly.pdbx_strand_id
1 'polypeptide(L)' 'HAEGEECGLVTRGTVELWVDGQVSVLSSGDGYYIPTTLPHSFKNIGPDEAEIISANTPANF' A
#
# COMPACT_ATOMS: atom_id res chain seq x y z
N HIS A 1 3.19 6.79 16.04
CA HIS A 1 3.61 7.26 14.70
C HIS A 1 3.26 8.73 14.59
N ALA A 2 4.15 9.58 14.06
CA ALA A 2 3.81 10.96 13.74
C ALA A 2 2.64 10.97 12.74
N GLU A 3 1.80 12.00 12.75
CA GLU A 3 0.76 12.18 11.74
C GLU A 3 1.40 12.16 10.35
N GLY A 4 0.86 11.32 9.47
CA GLY A 4 1.34 11.19 8.11
C GLY A 4 0.41 10.34 7.25
N GLU A 5 0.62 10.43 5.96
CA GLU A 5 -0.19 9.85 4.92
C GLU A 5 0.73 9.13 3.95
N GLU A 6 0.32 7.94 3.52
CA GLU A 6 0.97 7.19 2.48
C GLU A 6 -0.01 7.01 1.33
N CYS A 7 0.45 7.30 0.12
CA CYS A 7 -0.26 6.98 -1.09
C CYS A 7 0.64 6.19 -2.03
N GLY A 8 0.05 5.36 -2.86
CA GLY A 8 0.84 4.60 -3.83
C GLY A 8 0.00 4.05 -4.96
N LEU A 9 0.70 3.49 -5.94
CA LEU A 9 0.16 2.88 -7.14
C LEU A 9 0.79 1.51 -7.34
N VAL A 10 -0.04 0.49 -7.57
CA VAL A 10 0.45 -0.83 -8.00
C VAL A 10 0.82 -0.73 -9.48
N THR A 11 2.10 -0.88 -9.80
CA THR A 11 2.60 -0.82 -11.18
C THR A 11 2.65 -2.19 -11.85
N ARG A 12 2.77 -3.27 -11.06
CA ARG A 12 2.73 -4.66 -11.54
C ARG A 12 2.15 -5.61 -10.49
N GLY A 13 1.49 -6.68 -10.92
CA GLY A 13 1.02 -7.79 -10.08
C GLY A 13 -0.30 -7.52 -9.37
N THR A 14 -0.57 -8.34 -8.35
CA THR A 14 -1.78 -8.29 -7.51
C THR A 14 -1.39 -8.45 -6.05
N VAL A 15 -1.81 -7.50 -5.21
CA VAL A 15 -1.46 -7.45 -3.78
C VAL A 15 -2.71 -7.37 -2.91
N GLU A 16 -2.66 -7.98 -1.73
CA GLU A 16 -3.54 -7.64 -0.62
C GLU A 16 -2.92 -6.48 0.16
N LEU A 17 -3.70 -5.43 0.36
CA LEU A 17 -3.42 -4.34 1.30
C LEU A 17 -4.27 -4.55 2.55
N TRP A 18 -3.60 -4.76 3.67
CA TRP A 18 -4.21 -4.81 5.00
C TRP A 18 -4.05 -3.46 5.68
N VAL A 19 -5.13 -2.88 6.20
CA VAL A 19 -5.12 -1.61 6.96
C VAL A 19 -6.09 -1.73 8.12
N ASP A 20 -5.59 -1.67 9.35
CA ASP A 20 -6.40 -1.74 10.57
C ASP A 20 -7.42 -2.91 10.58
N GLY A 21 -6.97 -4.08 10.12
CA GLY A 21 -7.79 -5.29 10.05
C GLY A 21 -8.73 -5.37 8.84
N GLN A 22 -8.81 -4.35 7.99
CA GLN A 22 -9.53 -4.39 6.71
C GLN A 22 -8.59 -4.85 5.58
N VAL A 23 -9.16 -5.56 4.60
CA VAL A 23 -8.41 -6.10 3.45
C VAL A 23 -8.97 -5.56 2.16
N SER A 24 -8.09 -5.06 1.29
CA SER A 24 -8.39 -4.71 -0.10
C SER A 24 -7.46 -5.47 -1.03
N VAL A 25 -7.98 -5.95 -2.17
CA VAL A 25 -7.15 -6.52 -3.24
C VAL A 25 -6.92 -5.44 -4.28
N LEU A 26 -5.66 -5.18 -4.60
CA LEU A 26 -5.24 -4.17 -5.58
C LEU A 26 -4.51 -4.87 -6.72
N SER A 27 -4.84 -4.48 -7.96
CA SER A 27 -4.22 -4.94 -9.19
C SER A 27 -3.43 -3.80 -9.85
N SER A 28 -2.66 -4.13 -10.88
CA SER A 28 -1.89 -3.13 -11.64
C SER A 28 -2.80 -2.01 -12.15
N GLY A 29 -2.45 -0.77 -11.84
CA GLY A 29 -3.25 0.42 -12.12
C GLY A 29 -4.10 0.93 -10.95
N ASP A 30 -4.28 0.12 -9.89
CA ASP A 30 -4.99 0.54 -8.69
C ASP A 30 -4.10 1.37 -7.77
N GLY A 31 -4.67 2.45 -7.23
CA GLY A 31 -4.02 3.30 -6.24
C GLY A 31 -4.55 3.03 -4.83
N TYR A 32 -3.78 3.44 -3.83
CA TYR A 32 -4.20 3.43 -2.44
C TYR A 32 -3.82 4.73 -1.72
N TYR A 33 -4.53 5.00 -0.64
CA TYR A 33 -4.27 6.11 0.27
C TYR A 33 -4.59 5.67 1.69
N ILE A 34 -3.62 5.75 2.60
CA ILE A 34 -3.76 5.28 3.97
C ILE A 34 -3.12 6.26 4.97
N PRO A 35 -3.72 6.45 6.15
CA PRO A 35 -3.02 7.09 7.27
C PRO A 35 -1.86 6.20 7.73
N THR A 36 -0.65 6.73 7.86
CA THR A 36 0.53 5.96 8.32
C THR A 36 0.46 5.60 9.80
N THR A 37 -0.49 6.19 10.54
CA THR A 37 -0.77 5.87 11.93
C THR A 37 -1.48 4.53 12.11
N LEU A 38 -2.12 4.01 11.06
CA LEU A 38 -2.79 2.73 11.09
C LEU A 38 -1.80 1.60 10.74
N PRO A 39 -1.83 0.46 11.45
CA PRO A 39 -1.01 -0.69 11.08
C PRO A 39 -1.43 -1.18 9.71
N HIS A 40 -0.46 -1.32 8.81
CA HIS A 40 -0.70 -1.77 7.44
C HIS A 40 0.39 -2.72 6.95
N SER A 41 0.02 -3.58 6.00
CA SER A 41 0.95 -4.49 5.34
C SER A 41 0.48 -4.82 3.93
N PHE A 42 1.46 -5.15 3.08
CA PHE A 42 1.23 -5.64 1.72
C PHE A 42 1.62 -7.11 1.62
N LYS A 43 0.82 -7.87 0.88
CA LYS A 43 1.13 -9.26 0.56
C LYS A 43 0.93 -9.50 -0.93
N ASN A 44 1.96 -9.97 -1.61
CA ASN A 44 1.79 -10.46 -2.97
C ASN A 44 0.97 -11.76 -2.94
N ILE A 45 -0.16 -11.77 -3.63
CA ILE A 45 -1.05 -12.94 -3.78
C ILE A 45 -1.10 -13.45 -5.20
N GLY A 46 -0.45 -12.77 -6.14
CA GLY A 46 -0.33 -13.18 -7.53
C GLY A 46 0.77 -14.22 -7.76
N PRO A 47 0.76 -14.89 -8.93
CA PRO A 47 1.81 -15.83 -9.31
C PRO A 47 3.12 -15.15 -9.72
N ASP A 48 3.06 -13.85 -10.07
CA ASP A 48 4.18 -13.06 -10.57
C ASP A 48 4.66 -12.04 -9.54
N GLU A 49 5.79 -11.39 -9.82
CA GLU A 49 6.31 -10.31 -8.99
C GLU A 49 5.37 -9.09 -8.97
N ALA A 50 5.11 -8.56 -7.77
CA ALA A 50 4.35 -7.34 -7.56
C ALA A 50 5.28 -6.14 -7.34
N GLU A 51 4.92 -5.00 -7.94
CA GLU A 51 5.64 -3.74 -7.80
C GLU A 51 4.67 -2.64 -7.38
N ILE A 52 5.10 -1.82 -6.41
CA ILE A 52 4.33 -0.70 -5.86
C ILE A 52 5.27 0.50 -5.78
N ILE A 53 4.80 1.67 -6.23
CA ILE A 53 5.45 2.94 -5.96
C ILE A 53 4.65 3.65 -4.87
N SER A 54 5.32 3.97 -3.76
CA SER A 54 4.71 4.62 -2.60
C SER A 54 5.37 5.97 -2.33
N ALA A 55 4.57 6.93 -1.86
CA ALA A 55 5.00 8.24 -1.42
C ALA A 55 4.40 8.53 -0.04
N ASN A 56 5.23 9.04 0.87
CA ASN A 56 4.86 9.32 2.25
C ASN A 56 4.99 10.82 2.55
N THR A 57 4.01 11.39 3.25
CA THR A 57 4.03 12.77 3.74
C THR A 57 3.71 12.80 5.24
N PRO A 58 4.43 13.56 6.08
CA PRO A 58 5.69 14.25 5.77
C PRO A 58 6.78 13.23 5.43
N ALA A 59 7.77 13.66 4.63
CA ALA A 59 8.91 12.81 4.30
C ALA A 59 9.72 12.51 5.58
N ASN A 60 9.50 11.35 6.19
CA ASN A 60 10.35 10.82 7.24
C ASN A 60 11.26 9.77 6.61
N PHE A 61 12.58 9.97 6.75
CA PHE A 61 13.64 9.06 6.34
C PHE A 61 13.96 8.05 7.44
#